data_AF-A0A358KK48-F1
#
_entry.id   AF-A0A358KK48-F1
#
_cell.length_a   1.000
_cell.length_b   1.000
_cell.length_c   1.000
_cell.angle_alpha   90.00
_cell.angle_beta   90.00
_cell.angle_gamma   90.00
#
_symmetry.space_group_name_H-M   'P 1'
#
loop_
_entity.id
_entity.type
_entity.pdbx_description
1 polymer ?
#
loop_
_entity_poly.entity_id
_entity_poly.type
_entity_poly.pdbx_seq_one_letter_code
_entity_poly.pdbx_strand_id
1 'polypeptide(L)' 'GKDRQVQTIYLGLGQAYFADEKGTIAGTGVPVANGWAWEAKPELTESIRKVIDIYENRKSAEFVPVPVTIK' A
#
# COMPACT_ATOMS: atom_id res chain seq x y z
N GLY A 1 15.79 16.08 3.86
CA GLY A 1 14.89 14.93 3.88
C GLY A 1 15.66 13.72 3.38
N LYS A 2 15.33 12.51 3.84
CA LYS A 2 15.91 11.29 3.28
C LYS A 2 14.93 10.75 2.25
N ASP A 3 15.28 10.84 0.98
CA ASP A 3 14.47 10.26 -0.09
C ASP A 3 14.46 8.74 0.09
N ARG A 4 13.28 8.15 -0.04
CA ARG A 4 13.09 6.71 0.14
C ARG A 4 12.22 6.18 -0.97
N GLN A 5 12.72 5.13 -1.61
CA GLN A 5 11.97 4.40 -2.61
C GLN A 5 10.89 3.57 -1.93
N VAL A 6 9.67 3.65 -2.45
CA VAL A 6 8.52 2.85 -2.04
C VAL A 6 7.89 2.20 -3.27
N GLN A 7 7.26 1.07 -3.07
CA GLN A 7 6.41 0.41 -4.05
C GLN A 7 4.96 0.78 -3.73
N THR A 8 4.18 1.07 -4.77
CA THR A 8 2.78 1.48 -4.65
C THR A 8 1.89 0.63 -5.56
N ILE A 9 0.80 0.13 -5.02
CA ILE A 9 -0.25 -0.58 -5.76
C ILE A 9 -1.54 0.25 -5.72
N TYR A 10 -2.18 0.36 -6.88
CA TYR A 10 -3.49 1.00 -7.02
C TYR A 10 -4.57 -0.08 -7.17
N LEU A 11 -5.53 -0.07 -6.26
CA LEU A 11 -6.72 -0.89 -6.33
C LEU A 11 -7.81 -0.10 -7.05
N GLY A 12 -7.86 -0.26 -8.38
CA GLY A 12 -8.72 0.54 -9.24
C GLY A 12 -8.42 2.03 -9.10
N LEU A 13 -9.46 2.86 -9.02
CA LEU A 13 -9.34 4.31 -8.86
C LEU A 13 -9.63 4.80 -7.42
N GLY A 14 -10.07 3.92 -6.52
CA GLY A 14 -10.61 4.29 -5.21
C GLY A 14 -9.61 4.18 -4.04
N GLN A 15 -8.55 3.40 -4.20
CA GLN A 15 -7.65 3.06 -3.10
C GLN A 15 -6.25 2.77 -3.62
N ALA A 16 -5.25 3.16 -2.85
CA ALA A 16 -3.86 2.81 -3.06
C ALA A 16 -3.23 2.30 -1.76
N TYR A 17 -2.17 1.51 -1.91
CA TYR A 17 -1.34 1.03 -0.82
C TYR A 17 0.13 1.24 -1.19
N PHE A 18 0.94 1.65 -0.23
CA PHE A 18 2.39 1.76 -0.44
C PHE A 18 3.14 1.10 0.71
N ALA A 19 4.30 0.53 0.40
CA ALA A 19 5.28 0.12 1.41
C ALA A 19 6.70 0.23 0.86
N ASP A 20 7.67 0.43 1.74
CA ASP A 20 9.07 0.25 1.39
C ASP A 20 9.46 -1.23 1.37
N GLU A 21 10.60 -1.53 0.73
CA GLU A 21 11.07 -2.92 0.60
C GLU A 21 11.40 -3.54 1.96
N LYS A 22 11.83 -2.73 2.92
CA LYS A 22 12.21 -3.20 4.26
C LYS A 22 11.03 -3.41 5.21
N GLY A 23 9.81 -3.06 4.80
CA GLY A 23 8.65 -3.12 5.69
C GLY A 23 8.81 -2.25 6.95
N THR A 24 9.41 -1.07 6.79
CA THR A 24 9.54 -0.06 7.86
C THR A 24 8.53 1.06 7.73
N ILE A 25 8.03 1.32 6.53
CA ILE A 25 7.03 2.34 6.26
C ILE A 25 5.99 1.74 5.31
N ALA A 26 4.74 1.83 5.70
CA ALA A 26 3.61 1.53 4.83
C ALA A 26 2.44 2.46 5.11
N GLY A 27 1.49 2.48 4.18
CA GLY A 27 0.31 3.29 4.32
C GLY A 27 -0.66 3.15 3.17
N THR A 28 -1.69 3.98 3.23
CA THR A 28 -2.81 3.98 2.29
C THR A 28 -2.90 5.31 1.56
N GLY A 29 -3.45 5.28 0.35
CA GLY A 29 -3.79 6.47 -0.41
C GLY A 29 -5.26 6.45 -0.79
N VAL A 30 -5.94 7.58 -0.63
CA VAL A 30 -7.30 7.78 -1.17
C VAL A 30 -7.29 8.89 -2.21
N PRO A 31 -8.06 8.76 -3.30
CA PRO A 31 -8.16 9.80 -4.31
C PRO A 31 -8.83 11.05 -3.71
N VAL A 32 -8.28 12.21 -4.06
CA VAL A 32 -8.83 13.53 -3.76
C VAL A 32 -8.90 14.36 -5.05
N ALA A 33 -9.53 15.54 -5.01
CA ALA A 33 -9.74 16.37 -6.21
C ALA A 33 -8.45 16.57 -7.03
N ASN A 34 -7.31 16.73 -6.36
CA ASN A 34 -6.01 16.95 -6.98
C ASN A 34 -5.00 15.88 -6.56
N GLY A 35 -5.25 14.62 -6.92
CA GLY A 35 -4.30 13.52 -6.76
C GLY A 35 -4.67 12.58 -5.60
N TRP A 36 -3.71 12.31 -4.73
CA TRP A 36 -3.83 11.29 -3.68
C TRP A 36 -3.51 11.88 -2.31
N ALA A 37 -4.38 11.64 -1.35
CA ALA A 37 -4.09 11.88 0.07
C ALA A 37 -3.48 10.61 0.66
N TRP A 38 -2.22 10.69 1.04
CA TRP A 38 -1.45 9.58 1.62
C TRP A 38 -1.46 9.65 3.14
N GLU A 39 -1.67 8.50 3.77
CA GLU A 39 -1.62 8.36 5.22
C GLU A 39 -0.73 7.16 5.58
N ALA A 40 0.28 7.41 6.41
CA ALA A 40 1.11 6.33 6.96
C ALA A 40 0.28 5.50 7.95
N LYS A 41 0.36 4.17 7.80
CA LYS A 41 -0.30 3.19 8.65
C LYS A 41 0.73 2.11 9.02
N PRO A 42 1.68 2.39 9.93
CA PRO A 42 2.73 1.45 10.31
C PRO A 42 2.19 0.10 10.77
N GLU A 43 1.01 0.08 11.38
CA GLU A 43 0.28 -1.11 11.82
C GLU A 43 -0.16 -2.04 10.66
N LEU A 44 -0.21 -1.53 9.43
CA LEU A 44 -0.58 -2.31 8.23
C LEU A 44 0.62 -2.78 7.43
N THR A 45 1.84 -2.56 7.92
CA THR A 45 3.05 -2.76 7.12
C THR A 45 3.22 -4.20 6.65
N GLU A 46 2.97 -5.17 7.51
CA GLU A 46 3.07 -6.58 7.15
C GLU A 46 2.04 -6.96 6.07
N SER A 47 0.77 -6.56 6.25
CA SER A 47 -0.31 -6.85 5.29
C SER A 47 -0.06 -6.19 3.93
N ILE A 48 0.33 -4.91 3.91
CA ILE A 48 0.58 -4.20 2.64
C ILE A 48 1.80 -4.76 1.92
N ARG A 49 2.90 -5.04 2.64
CA ARG A 49 4.09 -5.68 2.07
C ARG A 49 3.75 -7.03 1.44
N LYS A 50 2.95 -7.82 2.12
CA LYS A 50 2.46 -9.11 1.66
C LYS A 50 1.62 -8.99 0.37
N VAL A 51 0.71 -8.01 0.29
CA VAL A 51 -0.03 -7.72 -0.97
C VAL A 51 0.93 -7.41 -2.12
N ILE A 52 1.94 -6.58 -1.90
CA ILE A 52 2.90 -6.22 -2.94
C ILE A 52 3.75 -7.44 -3.34
N ASP A 53 4.17 -8.27 -2.38
CA ASP A 53 4.93 -9.50 -2.69
C ASP A 53 4.12 -10.49 -3.53
N ILE A 54 2.82 -10.61 -3.28
CA ILE A 54 1.91 -11.45 -4.09
C ILE A 54 1.77 -10.88 -5.50
N TYR A 55 1.56 -9.56 -5.63
CA TYR A 55 1.45 -8.89 -6.93
C TYR A 55 2.73 -9.04 -7.76
N GLU A 56 3.89 -9.04 -7.12
CA GLU A 56 5.20 -9.23 -7.76
C GLU A 56 5.57 -10.71 -7.98
N ASN A 57 4.63 -11.65 -7.76
CA ASN A 57 4.85 -13.09 -7.84
C ASN A 57 6.01 -13.60 -6.94
N ARG A 58 6.34 -12.89 -5.86
CA ARG A 58 7.34 -13.31 -4.86
C ARG A 58 6.75 -14.21 -3.78
N LYS A 59 5.42 -14.22 -3.63
CA LYS A 59 4.66 -15.10 -2.75
C LYS A 59 3.46 -15.69 -3.48
N SER A 60 3.02 -16.87 -3.04
CA SER A 60 1.78 -17.50 -3.50
C SER A 60 0.57 -16.63 -3.17
N ALA A 61 -0.45 -16.68 -4.04
CA ALA A 61 -1.70 -15.96 -3.82
C ALA A 61 -2.41 -16.43 -2.53
N GLU A 62 -2.89 -15.46 -1.74
CA GLU A 62 -3.65 -15.68 -0.52
C GLU A 62 -4.61 -14.50 -0.28
N PHE A 63 -5.60 -14.69 0.59
CA PHE A 63 -6.45 -13.60 1.04
C PHE A 63 -5.71 -12.77 2.10
N VAL A 64 -5.44 -11.51 1.80
CA VAL A 64 -4.80 -10.57 2.73
C VAL A 64 -5.80 -9.51 3.16
N PRO A 65 -6.12 -9.38 4.47
CA PRO A 65 -7.00 -8.33 4.94
C PRO A 65 -6.27 -6.98 4.86
N VAL A 66 -6.79 -6.07 4.03
CA VAL A 66 -6.36 -4.68 3.93
C VAL A 66 -7.58 -3.77 3.99
N PRO A 67 -7.48 -2.60 4.65
CA PRO A 67 -8.60 -1.68 4.73
C PRO A 67 -8.86 -1.05 3.36
N VAL A 68 -10.14 -0.85 3.06
CA VAL A 68 -10.58 -0.09 1.88
C VAL A 68 -11.64 0.89 2.34
N THR A 69 -11.52 2.15 1.89
CA THR A 69 -12.59 3.14 2.10
C THR A 69 -13.33 3.32 0.78
N ILE A 70 -14.60 2.91 0.75
CA ILE A 70 -15.50 3.14 -0.39
C ILE A 70 -16.36 4.35 -0.04
N LYS A 71 -16.34 5.37 -0.89
CA LYS A 71 -17.22 6.54 -0.80
C LYS A 71 -18.32 6.47 -1.85
#